data_AF-A0A955HD92-F1
#
_entry.id   AF-A0A955HD92-F1
#
_cell.length_a   1.000
_cell.length_b   1.000
_cell.length_c   1.000
_cell.angle_alpha   90.00
_cell.angle_beta   90.00
_cell.angle_gamma   90.00
#
_symmetry.space_group_name_H-M   'P 1'
#
loop_
_entity.id
_entity.type
_entity.pdbx_description
1 polymer ?
#
loop_
_entity_poly.entity_id
_entity_poly.type
_entity_poly.pdbx_seq_one_letter_code
_entity_poly.pdbx_strand_id
1 'polypeptide(L)'
;MLLISAVTHLEAMVVVTYYGVYMKKNIIIGLSIVVVIGIFVYQQKQSSLIQGSPENTEASMTDETTPIEETATPTDMATESAEVIPVEDPTPEAAGLTTATVALHNSRTSCWTIINGAVYDLTGWIPKHPGGEQAILQLCGIDGSAKYNRQHGGGKKQATILAGFKIGILE
;
A
#
# COMPACT_ATOMS: atom_id res chain seq x y z
N MET A 1 25.17 -42.80 43.94
CA MET A 1 24.42 -43.36 42.79
C MET A 1 23.17 -42.55 42.42
N LEU A 2 22.33 -42.10 43.36
CA LEU A 2 21.12 -41.31 43.06
C LEU A 2 21.35 -39.97 42.34
N LEU A 3 22.48 -39.28 42.59
CA LEU A 3 22.76 -37.98 41.96
C LEU A 3 23.18 -38.07 40.49
N ILE A 4 23.74 -39.20 40.04
CA ILE A 4 24.19 -39.39 38.64
C ILE A 4 22.97 -39.66 37.73
N SER A 5 21.94 -40.36 38.21
CA SER A 5 20.71 -40.60 37.47
C SER A 5 19.86 -39.35 37.24
N ALA A 6 19.87 -38.39 38.17
CA ALA A 6 19.12 -37.15 38.03
C ALA A 6 19.73 -36.21 36.97
N VAL A 7 21.05 -36.14 36.88
CA VAL A 7 21.76 -35.29 35.90
C VAL A 7 21.55 -35.83 34.47
N THR A 8 21.63 -37.15 34.27
CA THR A 8 21.41 -37.76 32.95
C THR A 8 19.98 -37.62 32.45
N HIS A 9 18.98 -37.61 33.34
CA HIS A 9 17.58 -37.36 32.94
C HIS A 9 17.32 -35.91 32.56
N LEU A 10 17.95 -34.95 33.25
CA LEU A 10 17.79 -33.54 32.93
C LEU A 10 18.43 -33.16 31.58
N GLU A 11 19.63 -33.69 31.30
CA GLU A 11 20.30 -33.50 30.00
C GLU A 11 19.48 -34.08 28.84
N ALA A 12 18.91 -35.27 29.02
CA ALA A 12 18.06 -35.91 28.01
C ALA A 12 16.78 -35.10 27.73
N MET A 13 16.14 -34.53 28.77
CA MET A 13 14.96 -33.69 28.57
C MET A 13 15.28 -32.36 27.88
N VAL A 14 16.41 -31.72 28.20
CA VAL A 14 16.84 -30.48 27.53
C VAL A 14 17.14 -30.75 26.05
N VAL A 15 17.83 -31.84 25.73
CA VAL A 15 18.12 -32.25 24.35
C VAL A 15 16.82 -32.53 23.58
N VAL A 16 15.92 -33.37 24.10
CA VAL A 16 14.66 -33.69 23.39
C VAL A 16 13.82 -32.45 23.12
N THR A 17 13.76 -31.52 24.08
CA THR A 17 12.96 -30.29 23.94
C THR A 17 13.64 -29.31 22.97
N TYR A 18 14.95 -29.12 23.07
CA TYR A 18 15.72 -28.24 22.20
C TYR A 18 15.68 -28.70 20.74
N TYR A 19 15.99 -29.99 20.50
CA TYR A 19 15.94 -30.56 19.16
C TYR A 19 14.50 -30.63 18.62
N GLY A 20 13.50 -30.89 19.47
CA GLY A 20 12.09 -30.87 19.07
C GLY A 20 11.60 -29.48 18.61
N VAL A 21 11.99 -28.40 19.30
CA VAL A 21 11.66 -27.03 18.90
C VAL A 21 12.46 -26.60 17.67
N TYR A 22 13.76 -26.93 17.62
CA TYR A 22 14.64 -26.62 16.50
C TYR A 22 14.17 -27.28 15.20
N MET A 23 13.81 -28.57 15.24
CA MET A 23 13.28 -29.29 14.08
C MET A 23 11.96 -28.70 13.59
N LYS A 24 11.04 -28.33 14.48
CA LYS A 24 9.77 -27.69 14.10
C LYS A 24 9.98 -26.33 13.42
N LYS A 25 10.91 -25.51 13.93
CA LYS A 25 11.22 -24.19 13.36
C LYS A 25 11.83 -24.31 11.95
N ASN A 26 12.73 -25.27 11.74
CA ASN A 26 13.36 -25.50 10.45
C ASN A 26 12.41 -26.10 9.40
N ILE A 27 11.46 -26.96 9.81
CA ILE A 27 10.41 -27.47 8.92
C ILE A 27 9.51 -26.32 8.43
N ILE A 28 9.11 -25.40 9.31
CA ILE A 28 8.29 -24.24 8.94
C ILE A 28 9.03 -23.31 7.98
N ILE A 29 10.32 -23.06 8.22
CA ILE A 29 11.16 -22.26 7.32
C ILE A 29 11.29 -22.95 5.95
N GLY A 30 11.55 -24.25 5.92
CA GLY A 30 11.65 -25.03 4.67
C GLY A 30 10.35 -25.01 3.86
N LEU A 31 9.21 -25.23 4.51
CA LEU A 31 7.90 -25.16 3.84
C LEU A 31 7.60 -23.75 3.32
N SER A 32 7.97 -22.72 4.06
CA SER A 32 7.78 -21.32 3.62
C SER A 32 8.59 -21.00 2.36
N ILE A 33 9.83 -21.49 2.28
CA ILE A 33 10.70 -21.31 1.11
C ILE A 33 10.12 -22.03 -0.12
N VAL A 34 9.64 -23.27 0.04
CA VAL A 34 9.03 -24.04 -1.06
C VAL A 34 7.77 -23.35 -1.60
N VAL A 35 6.94 -22.80 -0.71
CA VAL A 35 5.74 -22.04 -1.11
C VAL A 35 6.11 -20.77 -1.86
N VAL A 36 7.10 -20.00 -1.38
CA VAL A 36 7.56 -18.77 -2.04
C VAL A 36 8.17 -19.06 -3.42
N ILE A 37 9.02 -20.08 -3.53
CA ILE A 37 9.60 -20.51 -4.82
C ILE A 37 8.49 -20.99 -5.77
N GLY A 38 7.52 -21.76 -5.28
CA GLY A 38 6.38 -22.22 -6.07
C GLY A 38 5.53 -21.07 -6.60
N ILE A 39 5.25 -20.06 -5.77
CA ILE A 39 4.54 -18.84 -6.18
C ILE A 39 5.35 -18.08 -7.24
N PHE A 40 6.66 -17.90 -7.05
CA PHE A 40 7.52 -17.21 -8.00
C PHE A 40 7.54 -17.90 -9.38
N VAL A 41 7.70 -19.23 -9.41
CA VAL A 41 7.64 -20.03 -10.65
C VAL A 41 6.25 -19.94 -11.29
N TYR A 42 5.19 -19.98 -10.50
CA TYR A 42 3.81 -19.85 -10.99
C TYR A 42 3.58 -18.49 -11.66
N GLN A 43 4.09 -17.40 -11.07
CA GLN A 43 3.98 -16.06 -11.66
C GLN A 43 4.81 -15.92 -12.94
N GLN A 44 6.02 -16.49 -13.00
CA GLN A 44 6.83 -16.50 -14.23
C GLN A 44 6.09 -17.21 -15.38
N LYS A 45 5.41 -18.33 -15.09
CA LYS A 45 4.60 -19.05 -16.09
C LYS A 45 3.38 -18.24 -16.54
N GLN A 46 2.70 -17.53 -15.64
CA GLN A 46 1.55 -16.69 -16.01
C GLN A 46 1.95 -15.52 -16.92
N SER A 47 3.15 -14.95 -16.71
CA SER A 47 3.68 -13.87 -17.56
C SER A 47 3.93 -14.31 -19.01
N SER A 48 4.12 -15.61 -19.28
CA SER A 48 4.26 -16.15 -20.64
C SER A 48 2.95 -16.31 -21.41
N LEU A 49 1.79 -16.19 -20.75
CA LEU A 49 0.47 -16.31 -21.39
C LEU A 49 -0.10 -14.96 -21.88
N ILE A 50 0.60 -13.85 -21.62
CA ILE A 50 0.20 -12.48 -22.02
C ILE A 50 1.20 -11.90 -23.05
N GLN A 51 1.79 -12.73 -23.92
CA GLN A 51 2.60 -12.21 -25.03
C GLN A 51 2.41 -13.04 -26.30
N GLY A 52 1.36 -12.69 -27.02
CA GLY A 52 1.04 -13.20 -28.34
C GLY A 52 0.32 -12.13 -29.16
N SER A 53 1.03 -11.05 -29.49
CA SER A 53 0.72 -10.18 -30.64
C SER A 53 1.97 -9.39 -31.03
N PRO A 54 2.60 -9.67 -32.19
CA PRO A 54 3.68 -8.85 -32.74
C PRO A 54 3.15 -7.82 -33.76
N GLU A 55 4.09 -6.99 -34.24
CA GLU A 55 3.99 -5.86 -35.20
C GLU A 55 3.45 -4.53 -34.60
N ASN A 56 4.17 -3.40 -34.67
CA ASN A 56 5.18 -2.97 -35.65
C ASN A 56 6.01 -1.72 -35.20
N THR A 57 7.24 -1.66 -35.71
CA THR A 57 8.02 -0.45 -36.10
C THR A 57 8.63 0.39 -34.95
N GLU A 58 9.92 0.27 -34.58
CA GLU A 58 11.14 0.75 -35.29
C GLU A 58 11.06 2.26 -35.59
N ALA A 59 11.95 3.18 -35.23
CA ALA A 59 13.34 3.24 -34.77
C ALA A 59 13.39 4.45 -33.78
N SER A 60 14.49 4.91 -33.18
CA SER A 60 15.91 4.88 -33.51
C SER A 60 16.66 5.51 -32.34
N MET A 61 17.88 5.00 -32.06
CA MET A 61 19.14 5.76 -31.88
C MET A 61 19.06 7.12 -31.15
N THR A 62 19.80 7.42 -30.08
CA THR A 62 21.26 7.39 -29.83
C THR A 62 21.43 8.06 -28.45
N ASP A 63 22.18 7.57 -27.47
CA ASP A 63 23.64 7.57 -27.32
C ASP A 63 24.04 8.47 -26.12
N GLU A 64 25.14 8.08 -25.48
CA GLU A 64 26.07 8.92 -24.71
C GLU A 64 25.65 9.34 -23.27
N THR A 65 26.21 8.70 -22.22
CA THR A 65 27.44 9.12 -21.46
C THR A 65 27.14 10.36 -20.60
N THR A 66 27.45 10.53 -19.31
CA THR A 66 28.15 9.83 -18.22
C THR A 66 27.85 10.67 -16.96
N PRO A 67 28.06 10.15 -15.74
CA PRO A 67 27.54 10.73 -14.50
C PRO A 67 28.35 11.95 -14.03
N ILE A 68 27.66 12.92 -13.42
CA ILE A 68 28.27 13.86 -12.48
C ILE A 68 27.35 14.03 -11.25
N GLU A 69 27.80 13.41 -10.18
CA GLU A 69 27.57 13.80 -8.80
C GLU A 69 28.35 15.10 -8.55
N GLU A 70 27.69 16.19 -8.15
CA GLU A 70 28.22 17.11 -7.14
C GLU A 70 27.16 18.10 -6.63
N THR A 71 26.91 17.97 -5.33
CA THR A 71 26.40 18.94 -4.36
C THR A 71 26.72 20.41 -4.68
N ALA A 72 25.69 21.26 -4.71
CA ALA A 72 25.69 22.57 -4.01
C ALA A 72 24.33 23.26 -4.12
N THR A 73 23.61 23.36 -3.00
CA THR A 73 22.73 24.50 -2.75
C THR A 73 23.63 25.72 -2.53
N PRO A 74 23.32 26.87 -3.15
CA PRO A 74 22.96 27.98 -2.29
C PRO A 74 21.73 28.74 -2.81
N THR A 75 20.88 29.05 -1.83
CA THR A 75 19.86 30.09 -1.82
C THR A 75 20.41 31.39 -2.42
N ASP A 76 19.70 31.97 -3.39
CA ASP A 76 19.54 33.42 -3.39
C ASP A 76 18.21 33.86 -4.01
N MET A 77 17.61 34.85 -3.37
CA MET A 77 16.36 35.49 -3.72
C MET A 77 16.64 36.58 -4.77
N ALA A 78 15.94 36.55 -5.91
CA ALA A 78 15.58 37.77 -6.61
C ALA A 78 14.37 37.53 -7.54
N THR A 79 13.26 38.14 -7.12
CA THR A 79 12.11 38.61 -7.89
C THR A 79 12.39 38.92 -9.36
N GLU A 80 11.69 38.23 -10.27
CA GLU A 80 11.42 38.70 -11.63
C GLU A 80 9.91 38.56 -11.87
N SER A 81 9.31 39.68 -12.21
CA SER A 81 7.90 39.93 -12.37
C SER A 81 7.57 39.93 -13.87
N ALA A 82 6.79 38.95 -14.33
CA ALA A 82 5.84 38.95 -15.46
C ALA A 82 5.64 37.47 -15.85
N GLU A 83 4.45 36.89 -15.86
CA GLU A 83 3.38 37.23 -16.79
C GLU A 83 2.02 36.84 -16.20
N VAL A 84 1.09 37.77 -16.22
CA VAL A 84 -0.25 37.67 -15.63
C VAL A 84 -1.10 36.70 -16.44
N ILE A 85 -1.17 35.44 -16.00
CA ILE A 85 -2.28 34.55 -16.39
C ILE A 85 -3.53 35.04 -15.66
N PRO A 86 -4.69 35.18 -16.30
CA PRO A 86 -5.91 35.61 -15.64
C PRO A 86 -6.20 34.66 -14.48
N VAL A 87 -6.09 35.19 -13.26
CA VAL A 87 -6.54 34.51 -12.05
C VAL A 87 -8.06 34.61 -12.08
N GLU A 88 -8.70 33.69 -12.81
CA GLU A 88 -10.10 33.38 -12.54
C GLU A 88 -10.12 32.84 -11.11
N ASP A 89 -10.54 33.71 -10.20
CA ASP A 89 -10.96 33.38 -8.85
C ASP A 89 -12.02 32.27 -8.98
N PRO A 90 -11.74 30.99 -8.65
CA PRO A 90 -12.79 30.01 -8.61
C PRO A 90 -13.56 30.33 -7.33
N THR A 91 -14.54 31.23 -7.46
CA THR A 91 -15.69 31.24 -6.56
C THR A 91 -16.10 29.78 -6.44
N PRO A 92 -16.08 29.16 -5.24
CA PRO A 92 -16.53 27.79 -5.09
C PRO A 92 -18.04 27.79 -5.22
N GLU A 93 -18.50 27.88 -6.47
CA GLU A 93 -19.81 27.45 -6.92
C GLU A 93 -19.98 26.04 -6.37
N ALA A 94 -20.96 25.87 -5.49
CA ALA A 94 -21.18 24.71 -4.63
C ALA A 94 -20.70 23.42 -5.31
N ALA A 95 -19.43 23.05 -5.08
CA ALA A 95 -18.78 22.04 -5.87
C ALA A 95 -19.45 20.72 -5.51
N GLY A 96 -20.20 20.18 -6.47
CA GLY A 96 -20.80 18.87 -6.37
C GLY A 96 -19.81 17.83 -5.86
N LEU A 97 -20.33 16.76 -5.25
CA LEU A 97 -19.51 15.63 -4.86
C LEU A 97 -19.11 14.83 -6.11
N THR A 98 -18.18 15.38 -6.89
CA THR A 98 -17.65 14.78 -8.11
C THR A 98 -16.34 14.05 -7.81
N THR A 99 -15.90 13.20 -8.74
CA THR A 99 -14.58 12.56 -8.66
C THR A 99 -13.44 13.57 -8.65
N ALA A 100 -13.59 14.70 -9.37
CA ALA A 100 -12.63 15.79 -9.39
C ALA A 100 -12.52 16.47 -8.02
N THR A 101 -13.65 16.77 -7.38
CA THR A 101 -13.67 17.32 -6.02
C THR A 101 -13.00 16.37 -5.04
N VAL A 102 -13.33 15.07 -5.09
CA VAL A 102 -12.69 14.06 -4.21
C VAL A 102 -11.18 14.00 -4.40
N ALA A 103 -10.68 14.09 -5.64
CA ALA A 103 -9.24 14.02 -5.93
C ALA A 103 -8.41 15.14 -5.28
N LEU A 104 -9.02 16.27 -4.92
CA LEU A 104 -8.37 17.35 -4.17
C LEU A 104 -8.09 16.98 -2.69
N HIS A 105 -8.79 15.98 -2.16
CA HIS A 105 -8.66 15.50 -0.79
C HIS A 105 -7.83 14.20 -0.74
N ASN A 106 -6.56 14.30 -1.15
CA ASN A 106 -5.64 13.18 -1.37
C ASN A 106 -4.50 13.07 -0.35
N SER A 107 -4.61 13.72 0.82
CA SER A 107 -3.50 13.83 1.79
C SER A 107 -3.91 13.36 3.19
N ARG A 108 -2.91 13.17 4.06
CA ARG A 108 -3.17 12.72 5.44
C ARG A 108 -4.03 13.70 6.26
N THR A 109 -3.96 14.99 5.97
CA THR A 109 -4.72 16.05 6.65
C THR A 109 -6.03 16.39 5.94
N SER A 110 -6.29 15.80 4.78
CA SER A 110 -7.49 15.97 3.97
C SER A 110 -7.66 14.75 3.08
N CYS A 111 -8.38 13.74 3.58
CA CYS A 111 -8.50 12.42 2.95
C CYS A 111 -9.96 12.05 2.71
N TRP A 112 -10.41 12.21 1.46
CA TRP A 112 -11.72 11.70 1.03
C TRP A 112 -11.55 10.47 0.15
N THR A 113 -12.55 9.60 0.15
CA THR A 113 -12.58 8.45 -0.76
C THR A 113 -13.99 8.12 -1.18
N ILE A 114 -14.13 7.53 -2.36
CA ILE A 114 -15.41 7.03 -2.87
C ILE A 114 -15.50 5.55 -2.53
N ILE A 115 -16.58 5.14 -1.86
CA ILE A 115 -16.91 3.74 -1.62
C ILE A 115 -18.34 3.49 -2.08
N ASN A 116 -18.49 2.63 -3.10
CA ASN A 116 -19.78 2.21 -3.65
C ASN A 116 -20.71 3.37 -4.01
N GLY A 117 -20.17 4.41 -4.68
CA GLY A 117 -20.92 5.59 -5.12
C GLY A 117 -21.25 6.60 -4.03
N ALA A 118 -20.73 6.45 -2.82
CA ALA A 118 -20.82 7.45 -1.75
C ALA A 118 -19.44 8.00 -1.41
N VAL A 119 -19.39 9.26 -1.00
CA VAL A 119 -18.16 9.95 -0.62
C VAL A 119 -18.05 10.01 0.91
N TYR A 120 -16.83 9.78 1.41
CA TYR A 120 -16.52 9.72 2.84
C TYR A 120 -15.30 10.56 3.17
N ASP A 121 -15.37 11.32 4.26
CA ASP A 121 -14.21 12.00 4.85
C ASP A 121 -13.60 11.12 5.94
N LEU A 122 -12.46 10.50 5.64
CA LEU A 122 -11.78 9.58 6.54
C LEU A 122 -10.65 10.25 7.33
N THR A 123 -10.46 11.56 7.21
CA THR A 123 -9.32 12.30 7.80
C THR A 123 -9.18 12.00 9.30
N GLY A 124 -10.28 12.10 10.05
CA GLY A 124 -10.31 11.84 11.49
C GLY A 124 -10.27 10.35 11.88
N TRP A 125 -10.41 9.44 10.91
CA TRP A 125 -10.39 7.99 11.12
C TRP A 125 -9.01 7.37 10.92
N ILE A 126 -8.13 8.00 10.13
CA ILE A 126 -6.78 7.49 9.81
C ILE A 126 -6.06 6.90 11.04
N PRO A 127 -5.87 7.63 12.17
CA PRO A 127 -5.10 7.11 13.31
C PRO A 127 -5.84 6.04 14.14
N LYS A 128 -7.13 5.81 13.86
CA LYS A 128 -8.00 4.90 14.61
C LYS A 128 -8.22 3.58 13.85
N HIS A 129 -7.75 3.49 12.61
CA HIS A 129 -8.02 2.35 11.76
C HIS A 129 -7.26 1.09 12.24
N PRO A 130 -7.96 0.00 12.64
CA PRO A 130 -7.29 -1.21 13.15
C PRO A 130 -6.38 -1.91 12.13
N GLY A 131 -6.62 -1.73 10.83
CA GLY A 131 -5.76 -2.25 9.76
C GLY A 131 -4.51 -1.38 9.49
N GLY A 132 -4.27 -0.36 10.30
CA GLY A 132 -3.16 0.60 10.16
C GLY A 132 -3.51 1.81 9.28
N GLU A 133 -2.81 2.92 9.53
CA GLU A 133 -3.05 4.20 8.84
C GLU A 133 -2.84 4.09 7.32
N GLN A 134 -1.81 3.35 6.90
CA GLN A 134 -1.41 3.24 5.49
C GLN A 134 -2.50 2.65 4.60
N ALA A 135 -3.35 1.78 5.16
CA ALA A 135 -4.47 1.21 4.42
C ALA A 135 -5.53 2.27 4.04
N ILE A 136 -5.69 3.32 4.85
CA ILE A 136 -6.57 4.46 4.55
C ILE A 136 -5.86 5.47 3.66
N LEU A 137 -4.59 5.76 3.91
CA LEU A 137 -3.81 6.74 3.13
C LEU A 137 -3.76 6.40 1.64
N GLN A 138 -3.72 5.10 1.29
CA GLN A 138 -3.78 4.65 -0.10
C GLN A 138 -5.14 4.86 -0.80
N LEU A 139 -6.17 5.31 -0.08
CA LEU A 139 -7.51 5.56 -0.60
C LEU A 139 -7.83 7.05 -0.75
N CYS A 140 -7.00 7.93 -0.21
CA CYS A 140 -7.25 9.36 -0.27
C CYS A 140 -7.27 9.84 -1.72
N GLY A 141 -8.29 10.59 -2.10
CA GLY A 141 -8.48 11.17 -3.41
C GLY A 141 -8.97 10.21 -4.50
N ILE A 142 -9.29 8.95 -4.17
CA ILE A 142 -9.65 7.94 -5.18
C ILE A 142 -10.90 7.13 -4.84
N ASP A 143 -11.39 6.36 -5.81
CA ASP A 143 -12.35 5.30 -5.57
C ASP A 143 -11.69 4.09 -4.90
N GLY A 144 -11.98 3.91 -3.62
CA GLY A 144 -11.48 2.84 -2.77
C GLY A 144 -12.37 1.60 -2.74
N SER A 145 -13.48 1.57 -3.50
CA SER A 145 -14.54 0.55 -3.40
C SER A 145 -13.98 -0.88 -3.48
N ALA A 146 -13.11 -1.14 -4.45
CA ALA A 146 -12.55 -2.48 -4.64
C ALA A 146 -11.68 -2.92 -3.45
N LYS A 147 -10.87 -2.02 -2.87
CA LYS A 147 -10.02 -2.32 -1.70
C LYS A 147 -10.90 -2.52 -0.46
N TYR A 148 -11.86 -1.64 -0.23
CA TYR A 148 -12.80 -1.76 0.89
C TYR A 148 -13.63 -3.04 0.80
N ASN A 149 -14.25 -3.33 -0.35
CA ASN A 149 -15.13 -4.47 -0.52
C ASN A 149 -14.39 -5.81 -0.33
N ARG A 150 -13.14 -5.91 -0.82
CA ARG A 150 -12.31 -7.11 -0.59
C ARG A 150 -12.02 -7.37 0.89
N GLN A 151 -11.80 -6.32 1.68
CA GLN A 151 -11.42 -6.45 3.09
C GLN A 151 -12.63 -6.46 4.05
N HIS A 152 -13.71 -5.76 3.68
CA HIS A 152 -14.79 -5.36 4.59
C HIS A 152 -16.20 -5.50 4.01
N GLY A 153 -16.35 -5.90 2.75
CA GLY A 153 -17.64 -5.89 2.04
C GLY A 153 -18.77 -6.71 2.70
N GLY A 154 -18.45 -7.75 3.48
CA GLY A 154 -19.43 -8.55 4.22
C GLY A 154 -19.71 -8.11 5.66
N GLY A 155 -19.04 -7.06 6.14
CA GLY A 155 -19.00 -6.70 7.56
C GLY A 155 -19.97 -5.59 7.96
N LYS A 156 -21.02 -5.92 8.74
CA LYS A 156 -21.97 -4.91 9.26
C LYS A 156 -21.29 -3.85 10.11
N LYS A 157 -20.32 -4.24 10.95
CA LYS A 157 -19.61 -3.31 11.86
C LYS A 157 -18.83 -2.25 11.08
N GLN A 158 -18.15 -2.66 10.02
CA GLN A 158 -17.34 -1.79 9.17
C GLN A 158 -18.24 -0.82 8.39
N ALA A 159 -19.37 -1.30 7.87
CA ALA A 159 -20.36 -0.45 7.23
C ALA A 159 -20.93 0.60 8.18
N THR A 160 -21.21 0.25 9.44
CA THR A 160 -21.70 1.20 10.46
C THR A 160 -20.66 2.27 10.79
N ILE A 161 -19.39 1.89 10.95
CA ILE A 161 -18.30 2.85 11.18
C ILE A 161 -18.19 3.79 9.98
N LEU A 162 -18.13 3.23 8.76
CA LEU A 162 -18.00 4.00 7.52
C LEU A 162 -19.15 5.00 7.34
N ALA A 163 -20.39 4.61 7.69
CA ALA A 163 -21.55 5.50 7.61
C ALA A 163 -21.41 6.78 8.45
N GLY A 164 -20.67 6.74 9.57
CA GLY A 164 -20.40 7.91 10.40
C GLY A 164 -19.49 8.96 9.76
N PHE A 165 -18.80 8.60 8.67
CA PHE A 165 -17.89 9.47 7.92
C PHE A 165 -18.46 9.91 6.57
N LYS A 166 -19.71 9.52 6.26
CA LYS A 166 -20.32 9.81 4.96
C LYS A 166 -20.63 11.30 4.85
N ILE A 167 -20.18 11.92 3.76
CA ILE A 167 -20.52 13.31 3.43
C ILE A 167 -21.63 13.42 2.38
N GLY A 168 -21.77 12.42 1.50
CA GLY A 168 -22.87 12.39 0.54
C GLY A 168 -22.77 11.29 -0.52
N ILE A 169 -23.54 11.44 -1.60
CA ILE A 169 -23.55 10.57 -2.77
C ILE A 169 -22.70 11.23 -3.86
N LEU A 170 -21.96 10.42 -4.62
CA LEU A 170 -21.21 10.89 -5.79
C LEU A 170 -22.20 11.33 -6.88
N GLU A 171 -21.98 12.51 -7.46
CA GLU A 171 -22.78 13.09 -8.55
C GLU A 171 -22.30 12.66 -9.94
#